data_AF-A0A6P5TYV7-F1
#
_entry.id   AF-A0A6P5TYV7-F1
#
_cell.length_a   1.000
_cell.length_b   1.000
_cell.length_c   1.000
_cell.angle_alpha   90.00
_cell.angle_beta   90.00
_cell.angle_gamma   90.00
#
_symmetry.space_group_name_H-M   'P 1'
#
loop_
_entity.id
_entity.type
_entity.pdbx_description
1 polymer ?
#
loop_
_entity_poly.entity_id
_entity_poly.type
_entity_poly.pdbx_seq_one_letter_code
_entity_poly.pdbx_strand_id
1 'polypeptide(L)'
;MGAIDETFFIGAGVKSWNSQYGRSELLMHGKRICKEARDIFLGTNLSLSAKIPVVYWYYRTESHPSELTTGYYNTSARDRYLPVAQMLVTYGFSMCCSSFDLQDNKQRSKYSSPEGFLRGLIAANRTSNIPFEAEVVDTCLDDDFIKQVVKMSKVYCSWLERPNFSFNVRLDLDMFDDWAECYSRFRRFVREMCDGNLGL
;
A
#
# COMPACT_ATOMS: atom_id res chain seq x y z
N MET A 1 21.29 -3.33 9.32
CA MET A 1 20.66 -2.21 8.60
C MET A 1 21.77 -1.53 7.82
N GLY A 2 21.88 -1.80 6.51
CA GLY A 2 22.97 -1.28 5.70
C GLY A 2 22.86 0.24 5.53
N ALA A 3 23.99 0.95 5.60
CA ALA A 3 24.02 2.38 5.33
C ALA A 3 23.54 2.63 3.89
N ILE A 4 22.54 3.50 3.74
CA ILE A 4 22.16 4.03 2.43
C ILE A 4 23.34 4.85 1.90
N ASP A 5 23.71 4.65 0.64
CA ASP A 5 24.78 5.43 0.02
C ASP A 5 24.30 6.87 -0.20
N GLU A 6 24.73 7.75 0.71
CA GLU A 6 24.36 9.17 0.68
C GLU A 6 24.91 9.87 -0.57
N THR A 7 25.99 9.38 -1.18
CA THR A 7 26.54 10.02 -2.39
C THR A 7 25.68 9.74 -3.62
N PHE A 8 25.08 8.55 -3.72
CA PHE A 8 24.18 8.18 -4.81
C PHE A 8 22.80 8.82 -4.67
N PHE A 9 22.27 8.93 -3.44
CA PHE A 9 20.89 9.36 -3.20
C PHE A 9 20.73 10.81 -2.70
N ILE A 10 21.75 11.41 -2.08
CA ILE A 10 21.66 12.68 -1.33
C ILE A 10 22.72 13.73 -1.80
N GLY A 11 23.72 13.34 -2.59
CA GLY A 11 24.80 14.22 -3.04
C GLY A 11 24.39 15.36 -4.00
N ALA A 12 25.03 16.53 -3.85
CA ALA A 12 24.81 17.74 -4.65
C ALA A 12 25.33 17.68 -6.12
N GLY A 13 25.74 16.50 -6.59
CA GLY A 13 26.25 16.27 -7.95
C GLY A 13 25.17 15.81 -8.94
N VAL A 14 25.57 15.33 -10.12
CA VAL A 14 24.66 14.71 -11.10
C VAL A 14 23.93 13.56 -10.42
N LYS A 15 22.60 13.69 -10.31
CA LYS A 15 21.69 12.74 -9.67
C LYS A 15 21.69 11.39 -10.42
N SER A 16 22.67 10.55 -10.13
CA SER A 16 22.93 9.26 -10.78
C SER A 16 21.82 8.23 -10.59
N TRP A 17 20.96 8.40 -9.57
CA TRP A 17 19.74 7.62 -9.38
C TRP A 17 18.71 7.77 -10.52
N ASN A 18 18.81 8.85 -11.30
CA ASN A 18 17.97 9.07 -12.49
C ASN A 18 18.54 8.41 -13.76
N SER A 19 19.63 7.65 -13.65
CA SER A 19 20.21 6.88 -14.77
C SER A 19 19.36 5.66 -15.14
N GLN A 20 19.62 5.06 -16.30
CA GLN A 20 18.85 3.94 -16.86
C GLN A 20 19.04 2.59 -16.14
N TYR A 21 19.90 2.55 -15.14
CA TYR A 21 20.31 1.35 -14.44
C TYR A 21 19.20 0.87 -13.46
N GLY A 22 18.79 -0.40 -13.56
CA GLY A 22 17.79 -1.02 -12.66
C GLY A 22 16.35 -1.09 -13.16
N ARG A 23 16.08 -0.78 -14.45
CA ARG A 23 14.72 -0.76 -14.99
C ARG A 23 14.13 -2.17 -15.20
N SER A 24 12.91 -2.37 -14.72
CA SER A 24 11.89 -3.32 -15.20
C SER A 24 11.94 -4.79 -14.77
N GLU A 25 12.96 -5.28 -14.07
CA GLU A 25 12.98 -6.69 -13.64
C GLU A 25 11.80 -7.07 -12.74
N LEU A 26 11.46 -6.22 -11.75
CA LEU A 26 10.30 -6.44 -10.88
C LEU A 26 8.98 -6.54 -11.68
N LEU A 27 8.79 -5.65 -12.65
CA LEU A 27 7.60 -5.67 -13.51
C LEU A 27 7.57 -6.87 -14.44
N MET A 28 8.72 -7.26 -15.02
CA MET A 28 8.79 -8.46 -15.88
C MET A 28 8.54 -9.73 -15.08
N HIS A 29 9.10 -9.81 -13.87
CA HIS A 29 8.86 -10.90 -12.95
C HIS A 29 7.38 -10.98 -12.55
N GLY A 30 6.78 -9.86 -12.16
CA GLY A 30 5.35 -9.78 -11.83
C GLY A 30 4.46 -10.21 -13.00
N LYS A 31 4.76 -9.77 -14.23
CA LYS A 31 4.03 -10.20 -15.44
C LYS A 31 4.06 -11.72 -15.63
N ARG A 32 5.23 -12.35 -15.46
CA ARG A 32 5.37 -13.81 -15.59
C ARG A 32 4.51 -14.53 -14.56
N ILE A 33 4.61 -14.16 -13.28
CA ILE A 33 3.83 -14.81 -12.22
C ILE A 33 2.33 -14.57 -12.40
N CYS A 34 1.90 -13.33 -12.63
CA CYS A 34 0.48 -13.01 -12.81
C CYS A 34 -0.13 -13.74 -14.01
N LYS A 35 0.63 -13.91 -15.09
CA LYS A 35 0.19 -14.70 -16.25
C LYS A 35 -0.04 -16.16 -15.88
N GLU A 36 0.97 -16.83 -15.31
CA GLU A 36 0.86 -18.25 -14.97
C GLU A 36 -0.26 -18.50 -13.94
N ALA A 37 -0.36 -17.65 -12.92
CA ALA A 37 -1.43 -17.74 -11.92
C ALA A 37 -2.82 -17.54 -12.54
N ARG A 38 -2.98 -16.56 -13.44
CA ARG A 38 -4.23 -16.37 -14.18
C ARG A 38 -4.58 -17.62 -15.00
N ASP A 39 -3.60 -18.20 -15.69
CA ASP A 39 -3.83 -19.37 -16.55
C ASP A 39 -4.24 -20.60 -15.72
N ILE A 40 -3.63 -20.81 -14.54
CA ILE A 40 -3.96 -21.90 -13.61
C ILE A 40 -5.37 -21.75 -13.02
N PHE A 41 -5.73 -20.54 -12.60
CA PHE A 41 -7.01 -20.28 -11.91
C PHE A 41 -8.11 -19.80 -12.86
N LEU A 42 -7.88 -19.82 -14.18
CA LEU A 42 -8.85 -19.44 -15.18
C LEU A 42 -10.10 -20.33 -15.09
N GLY A 43 -11.28 -19.71 -15.05
CA GLY A 43 -12.55 -20.43 -14.93
C GLY A 43 -12.92 -20.86 -13.51
N THR A 44 -12.11 -20.51 -12.50
CA THR A 44 -12.50 -20.61 -11.09
C THR A 44 -13.17 -19.32 -10.61
N ASN A 45 -13.89 -19.39 -9.48
CA ASN A 45 -14.47 -18.21 -8.81
C ASN A 45 -13.52 -17.57 -7.79
N LEU A 46 -12.19 -17.73 -7.96
CA LEU A 46 -11.19 -17.19 -7.06
C LEU A 46 -10.75 -15.79 -7.49
N SER A 47 -10.58 -14.90 -6.50
CA SER A 47 -9.92 -13.61 -6.70
C SER A 47 -8.42 -13.74 -6.47
N LEU A 48 -7.62 -13.17 -7.36
CA LEU A 48 -6.16 -13.13 -7.23
C LEU A 48 -5.75 -11.76 -6.70
N SER A 49 -4.87 -11.72 -5.71
CA SER A 49 -4.40 -10.49 -5.06
C SER A 49 -2.88 -10.45 -5.05
N ALA A 50 -2.31 -9.27 -5.30
CA ALA A 50 -0.88 -9.03 -5.21
C ALA A 50 -0.58 -8.04 -4.09
N LYS A 51 0.24 -8.48 -3.14
CA LYS A 51 0.65 -7.66 -1.99
C LYS A 51 1.82 -6.74 -2.35
N ILE A 52 1.60 -5.44 -2.17
CA ILE A 52 2.60 -4.38 -2.37
C ILE A 52 3.36 -4.17 -1.05
N PRO A 53 4.69 -4.39 -1.02
CA PRO A 53 5.48 -4.07 0.16
C PRO A 53 5.40 -2.58 0.49
N VAL A 54 5.34 -2.32 1.79
CA VAL A 54 5.18 -0.99 2.38
C VAL A 54 6.56 -0.36 2.55
N VAL A 55 6.83 0.73 1.83
CA VAL A 55 8.15 1.37 1.77
C VAL A 55 8.01 2.87 1.98
N TYR A 56 7.76 3.29 3.23
CA TYR A 56 7.50 4.69 3.56
C TYR A 56 8.69 5.45 4.14
N TRP A 57 9.77 4.76 4.53
CA TRP A 57 10.96 5.42 5.09
C TRP A 57 11.71 6.16 3.98
N TYR A 58 12.20 7.37 4.29
CA TYR A 58 12.79 8.30 3.31
C TYR A 58 11.85 8.72 2.17
N TYR A 59 10.54 8.51 2.27
CA TYR A 59 9.56 8.89 1.26
C TYR A 59 9.53 10.41 0.96
N ARG A 60 9.85 11.26 1.94
CA ARG A 60 9.88 12.72 1.74
C ARG A 60 11.18 13.24 1.13
N THR A 61 12.14 12.36 0.86
CA THR A 61 13.37 12.75 0.15
C THR A 61 13.11 12.76 -1.35
N GLU A 62 13.79 13.64 -2.08
CA GLU A 62 13.58 13.77 -3.54
C GLU A 62 13.90 12.47 -4.29
N SER A 63 14.90 11.73 -3.83
CA SER A 63 15.38 10.51 -4.48
C SER A 63 14.60 9.26 -4.10
N HIS A 64 13.80 9.27 -3.03
CA HIS A 64 13.05 8.09 -2.57
C HIS A 64 13.89 6.80 -2.49
N PRO A 65 15.03 6.80 -1.78
CA PRO A 65 16.06 5.76 -1.87
C PRO A 65 15.54 4.36 -1.51
N SER A 66 14.62 4.29 -0.56
CA SER A 66 13.98 3.03 -0.12
C SER A 66 13.14 2.40 -1.22
N GLU A 67 12.38 3.21 -1.95
CA GLU A 67 11.54 2.76 -3.07
C GLU A 67 12.44 2.32 -4.24
N LEU A 68 13.50 3.09 -4.53
CA LEU A 68 14.45 2.74 -5.60
C LEU A 68 15.17 1.41 -5.33
N THR A 69 15.65 1.21 -4.09
CA THR A 69 16.35 -0.03 -3.69
C THR A 69 15.44 -1.25 -3.65
N THR A 70 14.13 -1.07 -3.49
CA THR A 70 13.14 -2.14 -3.57
C THR A 70 12.64 -2.40 -5.00
N GLY A 71 13.07 -1.60 -5.98
CA GLY A 71 12.74 -1.76 -7.39
C GLY A 71 11.54 -0.92 -7.87
N TYR A 72 10.95 -0.09 -7.00
CA TYR A 72 9.95 0.92 -7.38
C TYR A 72 10.64 2.14 -7.97
N TYR A 73 10.95 2.03 -9.26
CA TYR A 73 11.63 3.08 -9.99
C TYR A 73 10.68 4.25 -10.31
N ASN A 74 10.94 5.41 -9.70
CA ASN A 74 10.26 6.67 -9.99
C ASN A 74 11.13 7.55 -10.90
N THR A 75 10.52 8.27 -11.85
CA THR A 75 11.21 9.36 -12.56
C THR A 75 10.35 10.62 -12.50
N SER A 76 10.92 11.79 -12.82
CA SER A 76 10.16 13.04 -12.93
C SER A 76 8.96 12.96 -13.89
N ALA A 77 8.94 12.00 -14.81
CA ALA A 77 7.89 11.81 -15.81
C ALA A 77 7.04 10.55 -15.60
N ARG A 78 7.29 9.73 -14.56
CA ARG A 78 6.63 8.42 -14.41
C ARG A 78 6.34 8.11 -12.96
N ASP A 79 5.06 7.91 -12.66
CA ASP A 79 4.57 7.40 -11.38
C ASP A 79 5.15 6.00 -11.11
N ARG A 80 5.71 5.80 -9.91
CA ARG A 80 6.39 4.57 -9.47
C ARG A 80 5.47 3.35 -9.31
N TYR A 81 4.17 3.56 -9.07
CA TYR A 81 3.18 2.51 -8.80
C TYR A 81 2.25 2.27 -9.98
N LEU A 82 2.01 3.26 -10.84
CA LEU A 82 1.12 3.15 -11.98
C LEU A 82 1.45 1.95 -12.90
N PRO A 83 2.72 1.68 -13.27
CA PRO A 83 3.05 0.50 -14.07
C PRO A 83 2.72 -0.82 -13.39
N VAL A 84 2.81 -0.87 -12.05
CA VAL A 84 2.45 -2.04 -11.24
C VAL A 84 0.94 -2.23 -11.26
N ALA A 85 0.18 -1.16 -11.01
CA ALA A 85 -1.29 -1.19 -11.07
C ALA A 85 -1.80 -1.63 -12.46
N GLN A 86 -1.23 -1.08 -13.54
CA GLN A 86 -1.55 -1.45 -14.92
C GLN A 86 -1.23 -2.91 -15.24
N MET A 87 -0.09 -3.41 -14.74
CA MET A 87 0.26 -4.83 -14.89
C MET A 87 -0.76 -5.71 -14.18
N LEU A 88 -1.10 -5.43 -12.92
CA LEU A 88 -2.01 -6.25 -12.13
C LEU A 88 -3.42 -6.28 -12.74
N VAL A 89 -3.97 -5.13 -13.14
CA VAL A 89 -5.32 -5.08 -13.74
C VAL A 89 -5.37 -5.83 -15.08
N THR A 90 -4.28 -5.83 -15.86
CA THR A 90 -4.19 -6.60 -17.12
C THR A 90 -4.40 -8.10 -16.89
N TYR A 91 -3.97 -8.63 -15.75
CA TYR A 91 -4.13 -10.04 -15.38
C TYR A 91 -5.32 -10.31 -14.46
N GLY A 92 -6.14 -9.31 -14.14
CA GLY A 92 -7.32 -9.48 -13.28
C GLY A 92 -7.00 -9.62 -11.79
N PHE A 93 -5.86 -9.08 -11.34
CA PHE A 93 -5.48 -9.07 -9.93
C PHE A 93 -6.03 -7.85 -9.20
N SER A 94 -6.30 -7.99 -7.91
CA SER A 94 -6.43 -6.90 -6.94
C SER A 94 -5.06 -6.50 -6.37
N MET A 95 -5.00 -5.32 -5.77
CA MET A 95 -3.82 -4.79 -5.10
C MET A 95 -4.03 -4.82 -3.58
N CYS A 96 -3.12 -5.43 -2.82
CA CYS A 96 -3.16 -5.45 -1.37
C CYS A 96 -2.03 -4.61 -0.74
N CYS A 97 -2.31 -3.83 0.30
CA CYS A 97 -1.28 -3.06 1.01
C CYS A 97 -1.55 -2.91 2.52
N SER A 98 -0.52 -3.16 3.32
CA SER A 98 -0.58 -3.09 4.79
C SER A 98 -0.13 -1.73 5.34
N SER A 99 -0.86 -0.64 5.08
CA SER A 99 -0.42 0.71 5.50
C SER A 99 -1.52 1.67 5.92
N PHE A 100 -2.76 1.19 6.09
CA PHE A 100 -3.91 2.07 6.37
C PHE A 100 -3.94 2.59 7.80
N ASP A 101 -3.28 1.89 8.71
CA ASP A 101 -3.14 2.18 10.14
C ASP A 101 -1.96 3.08 10.48
N LEU A 102 -0.98 3.18 9.57
CA LEU A 102 0.26 3.93 9.80
C LEU A 102 0.04 5.44 9.69
N GLN A 103 0.65 6.20 10.61
CA GLN A 103 0.50 7.65 10.70
C GLN A 103 1.85 8.36 10.57
N ASP A 104 1.89 9.48 9.84
CA ASP A 104 3.10 10.29 9.67
C ASP A 104 3.64 10.85 10.99
N ASN A 105 2.77 11.25 11.92
CA ASN A 105 3.15 11.82 13.21
C ASN A 105 3.71 10.78 14.20
N LYS A 106 3.44 9.48 13.99
CA LYS A 106 3.99 8.37 14.79
C LYS A 106 5.36 7.90 14.29
N GLN A 107 5.88 8.51 13.23
CA GLN A 107 7.17 8.11 12.65
C GLN A 107 8.36 8.78 13.37
N ARG A 108 9.39 7.97 13.65
CA ARG A 108 10.63 8.47 14.27
C ARG A 108 11.42 9.42 13.36
N SER A 109 11.38 9.18 12.05
CA SER A 109 12.12 9.98 11.06
C SER A 109 11.19 10.98 10.40
N LYS A 110 11.61 12.26 10.35
CA LYS A 110 10.90 13.32 9.61
C LYS A 110 10.80 13.05 8.11
N TYR A 111 11.63 12.16 7.58
CA TYR A 111 11.67 11.77 6.17
C TYR A 111 10.71 10.62 5.85
N SER A 112 10.15 9.96 6.85
CA SER A 112 9.15 8.90 6.69
C SER A 112 7.77 9.49 6.45
N SER A 113 7.00 8.92 5.53
CA SER A 113 5.61 9.33 5.29
C SER A 113 4.77 8.15 4.81
N PRO A 114 4.26 7.30 5.74
CA PRO A 114 3.32 6.24 5.38
C PRO A 114 2.04 6.76 4.73
N GLU A 115 1.53 7.93 5.16
CA GLU A 115 0.34 8.49 4.52
C GLU A 115 0.64 9.01 3.12
N GLY A 116 1.83 9.58 2.91
CA GLY A 116 2.29 10.00 1.58
C GLY A 116 2.43 8.81 0.64
N PHE A 117 3.10 7.76 1.10
CA PHE A 117 3.21 6.47 0.42
C PHE A 117 1.84 5.94 -0.01
N LEU A 118 0.90 5.83 0.93
CA LEU A 118 -0.43 5.29 0.65
C LEU A 118 -1.21 6.18 -0.33
N ARG A 119 -1.13 7.51 -0.23
CA ARG A 119 -1.75 8.42 -1.21
C ARG A 119 -1.21 8.22 -2.62
N GLY A 120 0.10 7.99 -2.77
CA GLY A 120 0.70 7.67 -4.06
C GLY A 120 0.15 6.36 -4.64
N LEU A 121 0.05 5.32 -3.81
CA LEU A 121 -0.50 4.03 -4.23
C LEU A 121 -1.98 4.14 -4.62
N ILE A 122 -2.79 4.87 -3.83
CA ILE A 122 -4.19 5.16 -4.13
C ILE A 122 -4.32 5.94 -5.45
N ALA A 123 -3.44 6.89 -5.75
CA ALA A 123 -3.47 7.63 -7.00
C ALA A 123 -3.21 6.74 -8.23
N ALA A 124 -2.25 5.83 -8.13
CA ALA A 124 -1.98 4.82 -9.18
C ALA A 124 -3.15 3.84 -9.34
N ASN A 125 -3.74 3.40 -8.22
CA ASN A 125 -4.92 2.55 -8.19
C ASN A 125 -6.09 3.22 -8.92
N ARG A 126 -6.41 4.48 -8.60
CA ARG A 126 -7.47 5.26 -9.25
C ARG A 126 -7.29 5.35 -10.76
N THR A 127 -6.06 5.56 -11.21
CA THR A 127 -5.76 5.69 -12.64
C THR A 127 -5.98 4.37 -13.39
N SER A 128 -5.84 3.22 -12.72
CA SER A 128 -5.95 1.89 -13.34
C SER A 128 -7.26 1.16 -12.99
N ASN A 129 -8.10 1.73 -12.14
CA ASN A 129 -9.34 1.14 -11.62
C ASN A 129 -9.17 -0.31 -11.11
N ILE A 130 -8.10 -0.56 -10.36
CA ILE A 130 -7.81 -1.88 -9.79
C ILE A 130 -8.52 -2.04 -8.43
N PRO A 131 -9.09 -3.21 -8.09
CA PRO A 131 -9.62 -3.44 -6.73
C PRO A 131 -8.51 -3.30 -5.67
N PHE A 132 -8.86 -2.75 -4.51
CA PHE A 132 -7.90 -2.51 -3.43
C PHE A 132 -8.28 -3.26 -2.15
N GLU A 133 -7.32 -3.97 -1.58
CA GLU A 133 -7.43 -4.71 -0.33
C GLU A 133 -6.50 -4.05 0.69
N ALA A 134 -7.07 -3.49 1.74
CA ALA A 134 -6.31 -2.88 2.81
C ALA A 134 -6.01 -3.92 3.89
N GLU A 135 -4.78 -3.87 4.40
CA GLU A 135 -4.35 -4.63 5.57
C GLU A 135 -3.80 -3.69 6.63
N VAL A 136 -3.70 -4.21 7.86
CA VAL A 136 -3.16 -3.50 9.02
C VAL A 136 -1.79 -4.08 9.39
N VAL A 137 -0.90 -3.22 9.88
CA VAL A 137 0.38 -3.65 10.46
C VAL A 137 0.21 -3.95 11.95
N ASP A 138 -0.54 -3.12 12.65
CA ASP A 138 -0.86 -3.24 14.07
C ASP A 138 -2.23 -3.91 14.29
N THR A 139 -2.37 -4.65 15.38
CA THR A 139 -3.60 -5.31 15.82
C THR A 139 -4.29 -4.56 16.97
N CYS A 140 -3.66 -3.52 17.52
CA CYS A 140 -4.23 -2.68 18.56
C CYS A 140 -5.35 -1.78 18.00
N LEU A 141 -6.61 -2.23 18.12
CA LEU A 141 -7.81 -1.52 17.67
C LEU A 141 -8.16 -0.31 18.57
N ASP A 142 -7.17 0.48 18.96
CA ASP A 142 -7.38 1.69 19.74
C ASP A 142 -8.07 2.81 18.93
N ASP A 143 -8.50 3.85 19.63
CA ASP A 143 -9.23 4.96 19.01
C ASP A 143 -8.42 5.70 17.94
N ASP A 144 -7.10 5.79 18.09
CA ASP A 144 -6.23 6.48 17.12
C ASP A 144 -6.04 5.63 15.87
N PHE A 145 -5.91 4.32 16.03
CA PHE A 145 -5.87 3.34 14.96
C PHE A 145 -7.16 3.38 14.13
N ILE A 146 -8.33 3.27 14.79
CA ILE A 146 -9.63 3.27 14.10
C ILE A 146 -9.81 4.57 13.32
N LYS A 147 -9.54 5.72 13.95
CA LYS A 147 -9.61 7.03 13.27
C LYS A 147 -8.71 7.11 12.05
N GLN A 148 -7.48 6.60 12.13
CA GLN A 148 -6.56 6.63 11.01
C GLN A 148 -7.02 5.75 9.86
N VAL A 149 -7.42 4.50 10.15
CA VAL A 149 -7.91 3.57 9.13
C VAL A 149 -9.14 4.15 8.43
N VAL A 150 -10.11 4.66 9.19
CA VAL A 150 -11.32 5.29 8.62
C VAL A 150 -10.97 6.52 7.78
N LYS A 151 -10.03 7.36 8.25
CA LYS A 151 -9.54 8.52 7.49
C LYS A 151 -8.95 8.10 6.15
N MET A 152 -8.06 7.11 6.12
CA MET A 152 -7.42 6.67 4.86
C MET A 152 -8.38 5.91 3.94
N SER A 153 -9.34 5.17 4.51
CA SER A 153 -10.41 4.53 3.75
C SER A 153 -11.32 5.54 3.06
N LYS A 154 -11.67 6.65 3.73
CA LYS A 154 -12.40 7.77 3.11
C LYS A 154 -11.61 8.44 1.98
N VAL A 155 -10.28 8.57 2.15
CA VAL A 155 -9.42 9.06 1.06
C VAL A 155 -9.49 8.13 -0.16
N TYR A 156 -9.52 6.82 0.04
CA TYR A 156 -9.71 5.87 -1.06
C TYR A 156 -11.10 6.04 -1.72
N CYS A 157 -12.18 5.98 -0.93
CA CYS A 157 -13.55 5.92 -1.45
C CYS A 157 -14.09 7.24 -2.01
N SER A 158 -13.58 8.40 -1.58
CA SER A 158 -14.13 9.73 -1.92
C SER A 158 -14.21 10.07 -3.42
N TRP A 159 -13.61 9.25 -4.30
CA TRP A 159 -13.52 9.50 -5.73
C TRP A 159 -14.10 8.38 -6.60
N LEU A 160 -14.61 7.31 -5.99
CA LEU A 160 -15.15 6.16 -6.72
C LEU A 160 -16.67 6.14 -6.55
N GLU A 161 -17.40 6.09 -7.67
CA GLU A 161 -18.86 5.90 -7.62
C GLU A 161 -19.24 4.55 -6.99
N ARG A 162 -18.36 3.54 -7.14
CA ARG A 162 -18.46 2.21 -6.54
C ARG A 162 -17.07 1.72 -6.11
N PRO A 163 -16.59 2.08 -4.91
CA PRO A 163 -15.30 1.62 -4.43
C PRO A 163 -15.30 0.10 -4.27
N ASN A 164 -14.38 -0.61 -4.95
CA ASN A 164 -14.10 -2.00 -4.65
C ASN A 164 -12.98 -2.03 -3.61
N PHE A 165 -13.39 -2.01 -2.33
CA PHE A 165 -12.52 -1.93 -1.18
C PHE A 165 -12.82 -3.09 -0.24
N SER A 166 -11.80 -3.84 0.16
CA SER A 166 -11.91 -4.77 1.27
C SER A 166 -10.89 -4.42 2.34
N PHE A 167 -11.17 -4.82 3.58
CA PHE A 167 -10.30 -4.54 4.71
C PHE A 167 -10.06 -5.81 5.52
N ASN A 168 -8.80 -6.20 5.65
CA ASN A 168 -8.36 -7.43 6.28
C ASN A 168 -7.70 -7.11 7.63
N VAL A 169 -8.25 -7.67 8.71
CA VAL A 169 -7.69 -7.61 10.06
C VAL A 169 -7.29 -9.01 10.49
N ARG A 170 -6.09 -9.15 11.04
CA ARG A 170 -5.62 -10.41 11.63
C ARG A 170 -6.06 -10.50 13.08
N LEU A 171 -6.62 -11.65 13.47
CA LEU A 171 -6.85 -11.98 14.87
C LEU A 171 -5.52 -12.36 15.54
N ASP A 172 -5.26 -11.78 16.70
CA ASP A 172 -4.09 -12.08 17.53
C ASP A 172 -4.50 -12.69 18.87
N LEU A 173 -3.59 -13.44 19.51
CA LEU A 173 -3.78 -14.02 20.84
C LEU A 173 -4.03 -12.93 21.89
N ASP A 174 -3.35 -11.80 21.78
CA ASP A 174 -3.53 -10.65 22.68
C ASP A 174 -4.97 -10.09 22.64
N MET A 175 -5.72 -10.34 21.56
CA MET A 175 -7.14 -9.95 21.49
C MET A 175 -8.05 -10.82 22.39
N PHE A 176 -7.56 -11.97 22.86
CA PHE A 176 -8.30 -12.88 23.72
C PHE A 176 -8.03 -12.65 25.21
N ASP A 177 -6.95 -11.96 25.58
CA ASP A 177 -6.58 -11.69 26.97
C ASP A 177 -7.56 -10.70 27.65
N ASP A 178 -8.06 -9.70 26.89
CA ASP A 178 -9.22 -8.88 27.26
C ASP A 178 -10.27 -8.90 26.14
N TRP A 179 -10.89 -10.07 25.98
CA TRP A 179 -11.87 -10.31 24.92
C TRP A 179 -13.03 -9.30 24.92
N ALA A 180 -13.53 -8.90 26.09
CA ALA A 180 -14.69 -8.02 26.17
C ALA A 180 -14.38 -6.62 25.62
N GLU A 181 -13.23 -6.05 25.99
CA GLU A 181 -12.80 -4.75 25.48
C GLU A 181 -12.41 -4.84 24.00
N CYS A 182 -11.60 -5.83 23.62
CA CYS A 182 -11.16 -6.03 22.24
C CYS A 182 -12.33 -6.23 21.28
N TYR A 183 -13.32 -7.04 21.69
CA TYR A 183 -14.52 -7.27 20.90
C TYR A 183 -15.38 -6.00 20.75
N SER A 184 -15.50 -5.19 21.82
CA SER A 184 -16.20 -3.91 21.76
C SER A 184 -15.53 -2.95 20.76
N ARG A 185 -14.19 -2.84 20.81
CA ARG A 185 -13.40 -2.04 19.86
C ARG A 185 -13.53 -2.56 18.42
N PHE A 186 -13.48 -3.87 18.21
CA PHE A 186 -13.69 -4.49 16.91
C PHE A 186 -15.09 -4.20 16.35
N ARG A 187 -16.14 -4.33 17.16
CA ARG A 187 -17.50 -3.98 16.73
C ARG A 187 -17.63 -2.52 16.34
N ARG A 188 -16.99 -1.62 17.10
CA ARG A 188 -16.95 -0.19 16.76
C ARG A 188 -16.22 0.03 15.44
N PHE A 189 -15.07 -0.62 15.24
CA PHE A 189 -14.31 -0.56 14.00
C PHE A 189 -15.15 -0.99 12.80
N VAL A 190 -15.78 -2.17 12.85
CA VAL A 190 -16.66 -2.68 11.78
C VAL A 190 -17.78 -1.68 11.49
N ARG A 191 -18.44 -1.15 12.53
CA ARG A 191 -19.50 -0.16 12.36
C ARG A 191 -19.00 1.11 11.68
N GLU A 192 -17.88 1.68 12.09
CA GLU A 192 -17.33 2.89 11.46
C GLU A 192 -16.89 2.67 10.01
N MET A 193 -16.43 1.46 9.70
CA MET A 193 -16.10 1.06 8.33
C MET A 193 -17.35 0.85 7.45
N CYS A 194 -18.49 0.48 8.02
CA CYS A 194 -19.76 0.38 7.29
C CYS A 194 -20.48 1.74 7.18
N ASP A 195 -20.64 2.45 8.29
CA ASP A 195 -21.43 3.69 8.41
C ASP A 195 -20.74 4.92 7.78
N GLY A 196 -19.43 4.87 7.57
CA GLY A 196 -18.61 6.00 7.13
C GLY A 196 -18.82 6.52 5.70
N ASN A 197 -19.97 6.26 5.06
CA ASN A 197 -20.19 6.42 3.60
C ASN A 197 -19.20 5.59 2.75
N LEU A 198 -18.76 4.43 3.25
CA LEU A 198 -17.88 3.52 2.49
C LEU A 198 -18.65 2.54 1.59
N GLY A 199 -19.99 2.50 1.72
CA GLY A 199 -20.87 1.79 0.78
C GLY A 199 -20.43 0.37 0.45
N LEU A 200 -20.05 -0.39 1.48
CA LEU A 200 -19.86 -1.84 1.37
C LEU A 200 -21.21 -2.56 1.31
#